data_AF-A0A2Z2KPK7-F1
#
_entry.id   AF-A0A2Z2KPK7-F1
#
_cell.length_a   1.000
_cell.length_b   1.000
_cell.length_c   1.000
_cell.angle_alpha   90.00
_cell.angle_beta   90.00
_cell.angle_gamma   90.00
#
_symmetry.space_group_name_H-M   'P 1'
#
loop_
_entity.id
_entity.type
_entity.pdbx_description
1 polymer ?
#
loop_
_entity_poly.entity_id
_entity_poly.type
_entity_poly.pdbx_seq_one_letter_code
_entity_poly.pdbx_strand_id
1 'polypeptide(L)'
;MRFNKDKVKGFVTGMLTTALFASLMGTAFAASGTLKSIKVVEGGIKLFVEGQLVKPLDASGNIVEPFIYDGTTYLPLRALSNALTKNEKPVKWDPDTSSIYVGQAPVAAQTDIAELEVYNTDGKVYKETNYQILDKKVAIFNGLDSNSYYTYILHSNYSVLNGQFIVPYTRLGDNDTSSLKFYSVDKKGNETLLKEYATSAGDETTDVDVNISGVEILKIKVGSRGVLYNTILTGIK
;
A
#
# COMPACT_ATOMS: atom_id res chain seq x y z
N MET A 1 46.84 -51.53 7.78
CA MET A 1 45.36 -51.57 7.70
C MET A 1 44.96 -51.44 6.23
N ARG A 2 44.47 -52.51 5.58
CA ARG A 2 44.03 -52.46 4.18
C ARG A 2 42.59 -51.97 4.14
N PHE A 3 42.37 -50.72 3.73
CA PHE A 3 41.01 -50.22 3.53
C PHE A 3 40.39 -50.91 2.31
N ASN A 4 39.24 -51.57 2.53
CA ASN A 4 38.50 -52.22 1.46
C ASN A 4 37.86 -51.12 0.58
N LYS A 5 38.38 -50.95 -0.64
CA LYS A 5 38.01 -49.87 -1.56
C LYS A 5 36.51 -49.86 -1.86
N ASP A 6 35.85 -51.01 -1.81
CA ASP A 6 34.41 -51.11 -2.09
C ASP A 6 33.55 -50.57 -0.93
N LYS A 7 34.00 -50.73 0.31
CA LYS A 7 33.35 -50.14 1.49
C LYS A 7 33.54 -48.62 1.52
N VAL A 8 34.70 -48.12 1.07
CA VAL A 8 34.98 -46.69 0.97
C VAL A 8 34.14 -46.05 -0.14
N LYS A 9 33.99 -46.71 -1.30
CA LYS A 9 33.11 -46.24 -2.39
C LYS A 9 31.65 -46.17 -1.94
N GLY A 10 31.14 -47.18 -1.25
CA GLY A 10 29.76 -47.17 -0.73
C GLY A 10 29.51 -46.04 0.27
N PHE A 11 30.48 -45.75 1.14
CA PHE A 11 30.39 -44.64 2.09
C PHE A 11 30.42 -43.27 1.40
N VAL A 12 31.32 -43.07 0.43
CA VAL A 12 31.42 -41.81 -0.34
C VAL A 12 30.14 -41.57 -1.16
N THR A 13 29.59 -42.60 -1.80
CA THR A 13 28.33 -42.49 -2.55
C THR A 13 27.14 -42.19 -1.62
N GLY A 14 27.08 -42.81 -0.45
CA GLY A 14 26.03 -42.53 0.55
C GLY A 14 26.09 -41.10 1.11
N MET A 15 27.29 -40.54 1.27
CA MET A 15 27.49 -39.16 1.71
C MET A 15 27.10 -38.15 0.61
N LEU A 16 27.39 -38.47 -0.66
CA LEU A 16 26.99 -37.64 -1.80
C LEU A 16 25.47 -37.64 -2.01
N THR A 17 24.79 -38.78 -1.84
CA THR A 17 23.33 -38.84 -1.98
C THR A 17 22.61 -38.13 -0.84
N THR A 18 23.07 -38.28 0.41
CA THR A 18 22.49 -37.53 1.55
C THR A 18 22.72 -36.03 1.43
N ALA A 19 23.88 -35.58 0.94
CA ALA A 19 24.12 -34.17 0.64
C ALA A 19 23.18 -33.62 -0.46
N LEU A 20 22.91 -34.42 -1.50
CA LEU A 20 21.98 -34.06 -2.57
C LEU A 20 20.53 -33.93 -2.07
N PHE A 21 20.08 -34.84 -1.19
CA PHE A 21 18.74 -34.75 -0.59
C PHE A 21 18.61 -33.63 0.44
N ALA A 22 19.66 -33.32 1.20
CA ALA A 22 19.67 -32.16 2.10
C ALA A 22 19.58 -30.83 1.33
N SER A 23 20.14 -30.77 0.11
CA SER A 23 20.03 -29.58 -0.77
C SER A 23 18.63 -29.37 -1.37
N LEU A 24 17.75 -30.38 -1.32
CA LEU A 24 16.37 -30.30 -1.82
C LEU A 24 15.35 -29.90 -0.75
N MET A 25 15.75 -29.82 0.53
CA MET A 25 14.88 -29.40 1.64
C MET A 25 14.93 -27.89 1.95
N GLY A 26 15.64 -27.12 1.12
CA GLY A 26 15.68 -25.67 1.23
C GLY A 26 14.71 -25.01 0.25
N THR A 27 13.43 -24.92 0.57
CA THR A 27 12.61 -23.84 -0.01
C THR A 27 13.09 -22.55 0.64
N ALA A 28 14.10 -21.93 0.02
CA ALA A 28 14.42 -20.54 0.28
C ALA A 28 13.20 -19.72 -0.17
N PHE A 29 12.26 -19.50 0.74
CA PHE A 29 11.40 -18.33 0.68
C PHE A 29 12.31 -17.12 0.89
N ALA A 30 12.87 -16.61 -0.21
CA ALA A 30 13.48 -15.30 -0.23
C ALA A 30 12.36 -14.26 -0.18
N ALA A 31 11.72 -14.12 0.99
CA ALA A 31 11.08 -12.86 1.33
C ALA A 31 12.23 -11.89 1.63
N SER A 32 12.33 -10.81 0.84
CA SER A 32 13.30 -9.73 1.03
C SER A 32 13.02 -8.96 2.34
N GLY A 33 13.21 -9.60 3.49
CA GLY A 33 12.88 -9.06 4.80
C GLY A 33 13.71 -9.68 5.91
N THR A 34 14.00 -8.88 6.93
CA THR A 34 14.59 -9.37 8.18
C THR A 34 13.58 -10.28 8.88
N LEU A 35 13.95 -11.54 9.10
CA LEU A 35 13.14 -12.46 9.91
C LEU A 35 13.00 -11.89 11.32
N LYS A 36 11.77 -11.60 11.74
CA LYS A 36 11.43 -11.20 13.10
C LYS A 36 10.66 -12.32 13.78
N SER A 37 11.19 -12.81 14.89
CA SER A 37 10.45 -13.71 15.78
C SER A 37 9.55 -12.88 16.69
N ILE A 38 8.27 -13.22 16.73
CA ILE A 38 7.28 -12.60 17.63
C ILE A 38 6.71 -13.65 18.58
N LYS A 39 6.28 -13.22 19.77
CA LYS A 39 5.50 -14.05 20.71
C LYS A 39 4.04 -13.63 20.59
N VAL A 40 3.16 -14.58 20.36
CA VAL A 40 1.73 -14.35 20.15
C VAL A 40 0.90 -15.14 21.17
N VAL A 41 -0.33 -14.71 21.38
CA VAL A 41 -1.33 -15.45 22.15
C VAL A 41 -2.32 -16.07 21.18
N GLU A 42 -2.42 -17.39 21.20
CA GLU A 42 -3.35 -18.17 20.37
C GLU A 42 -4.54 -18.68 21.20
N GLY A 43 -5.63 -19.03 20.52
CA GLY A 43 -6.81 -19.65 21.12
C GLY A 43 -7.87 -18.67 21.66
N GLY A 44 -9.13 -19.13 21.64
CA GLY A 44 -10.28 -18.41 22.21
C GLY A 44 -10.89 -17.32 21.32
N ILE A 45 -10.29 -17.03 20.17
CA ILE A 45 -10.76 -15.98 19.24
C ILE A 45 -11.77 -16.58 18.27
N LYS A 46 -13.00 -16.06 18.28
CA LYS A 46 -14.07 -16.47 17.37
C LYS A 46 -14.35 -15.36 16.36
N LEU A 47 -14.40 -15.72 15.08
CA LEU A 47 -14.79 -14.80 14.01
C LEU A 47 -16.26 -14.99 13.70
N PHE A 48 -17.04 -13.91 13.79
CA PHE A 48 -18.41 -13.87 13.31
C PHE A 48 -18.53 -12.85 12.19
N VAL A 49 -19.14 -13.24 11.07
CA VAL A 49 -19.45 -12.34 9.95
C VAL A 49 -20.95 -12.43 9.71
N GLU A 50 -21.63 -11.28 9.71
CA GLU A 50 -23.10 -11.20 9.63
C GLU A 50 -23.82 -12.13 10.64
N GLY A 51 -23.27 -12.24 11.85
CA GLY A 51 -23.81 -13.09 12.92
C GLY A 51 -23.51 -14.58 12.78
N GLN A 52 -22.84 -15.02 11.71
CA GLN A 52 -22.49 -16.43 11.48
C GLN A 52 -21.05 -16.73 11.91
N LEU A 53 -20.84 -17.86 12.59
CA LEU A 53 -19.51 -18.32 12.98
C LEU A 53 -18.71 -18.74 11.74
N VAL A 54 -17.55 -18.10 11.54
CA VAL A 54 -16.63 -18.39 10.44
C VAL A 54 -15.39 -19.08 10.98
N LYS A 55 -15.05 -20.22 10.40
CA LYS A 55 -13.74 -20.85 10.61
C LYS A 55 -12.75 -20.28 9.61
N PRO A 56 -11.67 -19.61 10.04
CA PRO A 56 -10.73 -19.05 9.09
C PRO A 56 -9.89 -20.15 8.44
N LEU A 57 -9.83 -20.15 7.10
CA LEU A 57 -9.12 -21.14 6.31
C LEU A 57 -8.08 -20.49 5.38
N ASP A 58 -6.98 -21.18 5.11
CA ASP A 58 -6.01 -20.82 4.07
C ASP A 58 -6.47 -21.25 2.66
N ALA A 59 -5.62 -21.05 1.66
CA ALA A 59 -5.89 -21.44 0.27
C ALA A 59 -5.96 -22.96 0.05
N SER A 60 -5.38 -23.75 0.96
CA SER A 60 -5.38 -25.20 0.94
C SER A 60 -6.50 -25.81 1.80
N GLY A 61 -7.32 -24.98 2.44
CA GLY A 61 -8.41 -25.41 3.32
C GLY A 61 -7.97 -25.76 4.75
N ASN A 62 -6.74 -25.44 5.14
CA ASN A 62 -6.28 -25.63 6.51
C ASN A 62 -6.82 -24.51 7.41
N ILE A 63 -7.11 -24.84 8.65
CA ILE A 63 -7.50 -23.86 9.66
C ILE A 63 -6.31 -22.96 9.96
N VAL A 64 -6.52 -21.65 9.88
CA VAL A 64 -5.54 -20.64 10.31
C VAL A 64 -6.16 -19.86 11.45
N GLU A 65 -5.63 -20.02 12.66
CA GLU A 65 -6.21 -19.30 13.80
C GLU A 65 -5.81 -17.83 13.81
N PRO A 66 -6.72 -16.93 14.23
CA PRO A 66 -6.34 -15.59 14.64
C PRO A 66 -5.40 -15.65 15.85
N PHE A 67 -4.61 -14.61 16.04
CA PHE A 67 -3.73 -14.49 17.20
C PHE A 67 -3.72 -13.06 17.73
N ILE A 68 -3.30 -12.89 18.98
CA ILE A 68 -3.06 -11.57 19.58
C ILE A 68 -1.56 -11.30 19.64
N TYR A 69 -1.15 -10.14 19.15
CA TYR A 69 0.20 -9.62 19.24
C TYR A 69 0.14 -8.17 19.72
N ASP A 70 0.90 -7.85 20.78
CA ASP A 70 0.95 -6.51 21.39
C ASP A 70 -0.45 -5.92 21.70
N GLY A 71 -1.32 -6.75 22.30
CA GLY A 71 -2.70 -6.37 22.65
C GLY A 71 -3.66 -6.20 21.47
N THR A 72 -3.20 -6.44 20.23
CA THR A 72 -4.00 -6.31 19.00
C THR A 72 -4.33 -7.69 18.42
N THR A 73 -5.59 -7.90 18.01
CA THR A 73 -6.02 -9.13 17.34
C THR A 73 -5.72 -9.09 15.85
N TYR A 74 -4.95 -10.06 15.36
CA TYR A 74 -4.62 -10.24 13.95
C TYR A 74 -5.45 -11.38 13.37
N LEU A 75 -6.12 -11.12 12.23
CA LEU A 75 -7.03 -12.04 11.57
C LEU A 75 -6.48 -12.43 10.19
N PRO A 76 -6.65 -13.70 9.74
CA PRO A 76 -6.33 -14.09 8.39
C PRO A 76 -7.19 -13.33 7.37
N LEU A 77 -6.56 -12.45 6.59
CA LEU A 77 -7.25 -11.63 5.58
C LEU A 77 -8.11 -12.46 4.61
N ARG A 78 -7.59 -13.61 4.16
CA ARG A 78 -8.28 -14.50 3.22
C ARG A 78 -9.62 -14.99 3.77
N ALA A 79 -9.64 -15.42 5.02
CA ALA A 79 -10.86 -15.88 5.67
C ALA A 79 -11.91 -14.76 5.81
N LEU A 80 -11.45 -13.57 6.20
CA LEU A 80 -12.33 -12.41 6.32
C LEU A 80 -12.89 -11.99 4.96
N SER A 81 -12.05 -11.93 3.92
CA SER A 81 -12.48 -11.63 2.55
C SER A 81 -13.51 -12.63 2.05
N ASN A 82 -13.22 -13.93 2.19
CA ASN A 82 -14.13 -15.00 1.76
C ASN A 82 -15.49 -14.91 2.47
N ALA A 83 -15.49 -14.62 3.77
CA ALA A 83 -16.72 -14.47 4.54
C ALA A 83 -17.52 -13.22 4.15
N LEU A 84 -16.86 -12.06 3.99
CA LEU A 84 -17.51 -10.80 3.64
C LEU A 84 -18.05 -10.76 2.21
N THR A 85 -17.30 -11.34 1.26
CA THR A 85 -17.63 -11.26 -0.16
C THR A 85 -18.19 -12.57 -0.71
N LYS A 86 -18.47 -13.56 0.15
CA LYS A 86 -18.92 -14.91 -0.27
C LYS A 86 -18.03 -15.54 -1.34
N ASN A 87 -16.70 -15.33 -1.21
CA ASN A 87 -15.65 -15.76 -2.15
C ASN A 87 -15.60 -15.03 -3.51
N GLU A 88 -16.38 -13.97 -3.72
CA GLU A 88 -16.36 -13.21 -4.99
C GLU A 88 -15.07 -12.39 -5.21
N LYS A 89 -14.37 -12.00 -4.13
CA LYS A 89 -13.10 -11.27 -4.20
C LYS A 89 -11.95 -12.15 -3.71
N PRO A 90 -11.25 -12.88 -4.62
CA PRO A 90 -10.15 -13.75 -4.23
C PRO A 90 -8.97 -12.93 -3.68
N VAL A 91 -8.29 -13.47 -2.66
CA VAL A 91 -7.05 -12.88 -2.13
C VAL A 91 -5.84 -13.49 -2.85
N LYS A 92 -5.04 -12.68 -3.53
CA LYS A 92 -3.81 -13.12 -4.21
C LYS A 92 -2.59 -12.45 -3.58
N TRP A 93 -1.55 -13.22 -3.34
CA TRP A 93 -0.22 -12.72 -2.98
C TRP A 93 0.66 -12.76 -4.22
N ASP A 94 1.36 -11.66 -4.50
CA ASP A 94 2.40 -11.56 -5.52
C ASP A 94 3.76 -11.38 -4.82
N PRO A 95 4.63 -12.41 -4.84
CA PRO A 95 5.91 -12.36 -4.15
C PRO A 95 6.91 -11.40 -4.82
N ASP A 96 6.79 -11.14 -6.13
CA ASP A 96 7.76 -10.33 -6.87
C ASP A 96 7.67 -8.86 -6.47
N THR A 97 6.44 -8.41 -6.20
CA THR A 97 6.12 -7.03 -5.80
C THR A 97 5.75 -6.92 -4.32
N SER A 98 5.84 -8.01 -3.56
CA SER A 98 5.39 -8.10 -2.16
C SER A 98 3.98 -7.52 -1.94
N SER A 99 3.06 -7.80 -2.86
CA SER A 99 1.73 -7.17 -2.92
C SER A 99 0.60 -8.16 -2.61
N ILE A 100 -0.41 -7.67 -1.89
CA ILE A 100 -1.65 -8.39 -1.61
C ILE A 100 -2.79 -7.75 -2.41
N TYR A 101 -3.49 -8.55 -3.21
CA TYR A 101 -4.68 -8.13 -3.95
C TYR A 101 -5.92 -8.78 -3.36
N VAL A 102 -6.98 -8.01 -3.16
CA VAL A 102 -8.31 -8.50 -2.79
C VAL A 102 -9.27 -8.21 -3.95
N GLY A 103 -9.64 -9.24 -4.71
CA GLY A 103 -10.36 -9.09 -5.97
C GLY A 103 -9.41 -9.01 -7.15
N GLN A 104 -9.45 -7.91 -7.90
CA GLN A 104 -8.64 -7.72 -9.10
C GLN A 104 -7.32 -7.00 -8.77
N ALA A 105 -6.24 -7.41 -9.41
CA ALA A 105 -5.00 -6.63 -9.42
C ALA A 105 -5.20 -5.36 -10.28
N PRO A 106 -4.49 -4.25 -9.99
CA PRO A 106 -4.53 -3.06 -10.82
C PRO A 106 -4.17 -3.42 -12.27
N VAL A 107 -4.98 -2.95 -13.23
CA VAL A 107 -4.73 -3.26 -14.64
C VAL A 107 -3.63 -2.38 -15.25
N ALA A 108 -3.23 -1.33 -14.55
CA ALA A 108 -2.11 -0.46 -14.86
C ALA A 108 -1.29 -0.23 -13.60
N ALA A 109 0.01 0.05 -13.75
CA ALA A 109 0.89 0.35 -12.62
C ALA A 109 0.35 1.56 -11.84
N GLN A 110 0.38 1.48 -10.52
CA GLN A 110 0.07 2.59 -9.62
C GLN A 110 1.38 3.10 -9.03
N THR A 111 1.55 4.42 -8.98
CA THR A 111 2.72 5.08 -8.42
C THR A 111 2.28 5.99 -7.30
N ASP A 112 2.88 5.83 -6.12
CA ASP A 112 2.71 6.77 -5.01
C ASP A 112 3.34 8.12 -5.42
N ILE A 113 2.62 9.23 -5.23
CA ILE A 113 3.16 10.56 -5.57
C ILE A 113 4.48 10.87 -4.85
N ALA A 114 4.72 10.29 -3.67
CA ALA A 114 5.92 10.48 -2.88
C ALA A 114 7.11 9.64 -3.38
N GLU A 115 6.89 8.71 -4.32
CA GLU A 115 7.95 8.02 -5.05
C GLU A 115 8.41 8.79 -6.29
N LEU A 116 7.63 9.77 -6.76
CA LEU A 116 8.01 10.63 -7.87
C LEU A 116 9.02 11.69 -7.43
N GLU A 117 10.00 11.96 -8.29
CA GLU A 117 10.90 13.10 -8.10
C GLU A 117 10.15 14.40 -8.35
N VAL A 118 10.11 15.26 -7.33
CA VAL A 118 9.53 16.59 -7.44
C VAL A 118 10.50 17.47 -8.23
N TYR A 119 10.05 18.00 -9.36
CA TYR A 119 10.85 18.87 -10.20
C TYR A 119 11.04 20.26 -9.57
N ASN A 120 9.98 20.83 -9.00
CA ASN A 120 10.02 22.13 -8.35
C ASN A 120 8.90 22.22 -7.30
N THR A 121 9.22 22.72 -6.11
CA THR A 121 8.26 22.94 -5.02
C THR A 121 8.78 23.95 -4.02
N ASP A 122 7.86 24.62 -3.33
CA ASP A 122 8.10 25.42 -2.13
C ASP A 122 7.54 24.75 -0.84
N GLY A 123 7.04 23.52 -0.96
CA GLY A 123 6.46 22.75 0.13
C GLY A 123 7.20 21.45 0.41
N LYS A 124 6.55 20.57 1.18
CA LYS A 124 7.08 19.26 1.59
C LYS A 124 6.15 18.15 1.16
N VAL A 125 6.75 17.08 0.65
CA VAL A 125 6.07 15.80 0.43
C VAL A 125 6.33 14.92 1.64
N TYR A 126 5.27 14.53 2.33
CA TYR A 126 5.31 13.64 3.48
C TYR A 126 5.14 12.19 3.03
N LYS A 127 5.85 11.29 3.71
CA LYS A 127 5.68 9.83 3.62
C LYS A 127 5.22 9.33 4.99
N GLU A 128 4.23 8.44 5.01
CA GLU A 128 3.77 7.69 6.18
C GLU A 128 3.67 8.52 7.46
N THR A 129 2.69 9.42 7.51
CA THR A 129 2.48 10.32 8.65
C THR A 129 1.06 10.23 9.20
N ASN A 130 0.76 10.99 10.24
CA ASN A 130 -0.58 11.09 10.79
C ASN A 130 -0.99 12.55 10.92
N TYR A 131 -2.22 12.85 10.53
CA TYR A 131 -2.84 14.15 10.76
C TYR A 131 -3.87 14.05 11.88
N GLN A 132 -3.93 15.08 12.70
CA GLN A 132 -4.99 15.23 13.70
C GLN A 132 -6.13 16.04 13.07
N ILE A 133 -7.30 15.41 12.95
CA ILE A 133 -8.55 16.07 12.59
C ILE A 133 -9.41 16.00 13.85
N LEU A 134 -9.47 17.11 14.57
CA LEU A 134 -10.10 17.23 15.89
C LEU A 134 -9.61 16.16 16.88
N ASP A 135 -10.44 15.15 17.16
CA ASP A 135 -10.20 14.02 18.06
C ASP A 135 -9.73 12.75 17.33
N LYS A 136 -9.66 12.78 16.00
CA LYS A 136 -9.29 11.64 15.16
C LYS A 136 -7.90 11.80 14.57
N LYS A 137 -7.05 10.82 14.87
CA LYS A 137 -5.77 10.63 14.20
C LYS A 137 -5.99 9.86 12.90
N VAL A 138 -5.76 10.49 11.76
CA VAL A 138 -5.85 9.89 10.43
C VAL A 138 -4.46 9.51 9.96
N ALA A 139 -4.22 8.21 9.76
CA ALA A 139 -3.01 7.71 9.13
C ALA A 139 -3.08 7.95 7.62
N ILE A 140 -2.01 8.50 7.05
CA ILE A 140 -1.87 8.71 5.62
C ILE A 140 -0.54 8.12 5.15
N PHE A 141 -0.51 7.56 3.94
CA PHE A 141 0.73 7.00 3.40
C PHE A 141 1.58 8.02 2.62
N ASN A 142 0.95 9.07 2.09
CA ASN A 142 1.65 10.27 1.59
C ASN A 142 0.80 11.53 1.75
N GLY A 143 1.42 12.71 1.70
CA GLY A 143 0.70 13.98 1.62
C GLY A 143 1.53 15.15 1.12
N LEU A 144 0.85 16.16 0.57
CA LEU A 144 1.42 17.42 0.11
C LEU A 144 1.04 18.54 1.08
N ASP A 145 2.04 19.29 1.53
CA ASP A 145 1.90 20.45 2.42
C ASP A 145 0.98 21.54 1.84
N SER A 146 0.31 22.24 2.76
CA SER A 146 -0.57 23.35 2.44
C SER A 146 0.20 24.61 2.03
N ASN A 147 -0.46 25.54 1.34
CA ASN A 147 0.12 26.80 0.89
C ASN A 147 1.41 26.59 0.08
N SER A 148 1.38 25.61 -0.83
CA SER A 148 2.54 25.20 -1.61
C SER A 148 2.12 24.74 -3.00
N TYR A 149 3.09 24.70 -3.91
CA TYR A 149 2.96 24.06 -5.20
C TYR A 149 3.95 22.92 -5.38
N TYR A 150 3.61 21.97 -6.24
CA TYR A 150 4.43 20.81 -6.58
C TYR A 150 4.37 20.61 -8.08
N THR A 151 5.53 20.57 -8.74
CA THR A 151 5.63 20.32 -10.18
C THR A 151 6.32 18.99 -10.40
N TYR A 152 5.74 18.16 -11.28
CA TYR A 152 6.22 16.83 -11.65
C TYR A 152 6.35 16.74 -13.16
N ILE A 153 7.45 16.15 -13.64
CA ILE A 153 7.61 15.80 -15.06
C ILE A 153 7.11 14.36 -15.23
N LEU A 154 5.94 14.22 -15.86
CA LEU A 154 5.24 12.94 -15.99
C LEU A 154 5.56 12.19 -17.28
N HIS A 155 6.14 12.87 -18.27
CA HIS A 155 6.40 12.32 -19.61
C HIS A 155 5.17 11.69 -20.28
N SER A 156 3.96 12.15 -19.92
CA SER A 156 2.69 11.58 -20.40
C SER A 156 2.50 10.09 -20.05
N ASN A 157 3.19 9.57 -19.03
CA ASN A 157 3.13 8.15 -18.65
C ASN A 157 1.91 7.80 -17.79
N TYR A 158 1.08 8.77 -17.42
CA TYR A 158 -0.03 8.59 -16.47
C TYR A 158 -1.37 9.05 -17.07
N SER A 159 -2.45 8.39 -16.66
CA SER A 159 -3.81 8.66 -17.12
C SER A 159 -4.68 9.37 -16.08
N VAL A 160 -4.54 8.99 -14.81
CA VAL A 160 -5.38 9.50 -13.70
C VAL A 160 -4.53 9.73 -12.46
N LEU A 161 -4.85 10.79 -11.72
CA LEU A 161 -4.41 11.02 -10.35
C LEU A 161 -5.60 10.93 -9.42
N ASN A 162 -5.51 10.05 -8.42
CA ASN A 162 -6.50 9.92 -7.35
C ASN A 162 -5.88 10.34 -6.02
N GLY A 163 -6.69 10.83 -5.10
CA GLY A 163 -6.26 11.22 -3.76
C GLY A 163 -7.42 11.69 -2.90
N GLN A 164 -7.08 12.23 -1.74
CA GLN A 164 -8.05 12.76 -0.78
C GLN A 164 -7.66 14.18 -0.38
N PHE A 165 -8.61 15.10 -0.36
CA PHE A 165 -8.39 16.49 -0.01
C PHE A 165 -9.26 16.91 1.16
N ILE A 166 -8.66 17.56 2.15
CA ILE A 166 -9.37 18.06 3.33
C ILE A 166 -8.74 19.34 3.85
N VAL A 167 -9.54 20.16 4.53
CA VAL A 167 -9.04 21.18 5.45
C VAL A 167 -9.18 20.61 6.87
N PRO A 168 -8.08 20.30 7.58
CA PRO A 168 -8.18 19.74 8.93
C PRO A 168 -8.93 20.69 9.86
N TYR A 169 -10.01 20.19 10.45
CA TYR A 169 -10.74 20.89 11.50
C TYR A 169 -10.01 20.71 12.82
N THR A 170 -9.29 21.74 13.29
CA THR A 170 -8.39 21.60 14.46
C THR A 170 -8.97 22.18 15.74
N ARG A 171 -9.90 23.13 15.64
CA ARG A 171 -10.54 23.80 16.77
C ARG A 171 -12.02 24.00 16.48
N LEU A 172 -12.81 24.02 17.55
CA LEU A 172 -14.23 24.30 17.47
C LEU A 172 -14.47 25.71 16.90
N GLY A 173 -15.23 25.79 15.80
CA GLY A 173 -15.51 27.04 15.10
C GLY A 173 -14.50 27.43 14.03
N ASP A 174 -13.51 26.58 13.71
CA ASP A 174 -12.64 26.80 12.55
C ASP A 174 -13.49 26.94 11.29
N ASN A 175 -13.26 28.01 10.53
CA ASN A 175 -13.92 28.31 9.26
C ASN A 175 -12.90 28.46 8.12
N ASP A 176 -11.72 27.86 8.30
CA ASP A 176 -10.66 27.84 7.30
C ASP A 176 -11.19 27.22 6.01
N THR A 177 -10.87 27.82 4.87
CA THR A 177 -11.22 27.29 3.55
C THR A 177 -9.96 27.10 2.73
N SER A 178 -9.99 26.15 1.81
CA SER A 178 -8.87 25.87 0.93
C SER A 178 -9.30 25.39 -0.44
N SER A 179 -8.44 25.64 -1.42
CA SER A 179 -8.61 25.16 -2.79
C SER A 179 -7.45 24.28 -3.19
N LEU A 180 -7.71 23.22 -3.93
CA LEU A 180 -6.72 22.35 -4.55
C LEU A 180 -6.86 22.45 -6.06
N LYS A 181 -5.78 22.82 -6.76
CA LYS A 181 -5.79 23.06 -8.20
C LYS A 181 -4.74 22.24 -8.92
N PHE A 182 -5.13 21.67 -10.05
CA PHE A 182 -4.26 20.87 -10.91
C PHE A 182 -4.12 21.56 -12.26
N TYR A 183 -2.89 21.65 -12.76
CA TYR A 183 -2.57 22.30 -14.03
C TYR A 183 -1.69 21.40 -14.88
N SER A 184 -1.95 21.39 -16.19
CA SER A 184 -0.96 21.00 -17.18
C SER A 184 -0.09 22.21 -17.48
N VAL A 185 1.23 22.03 -17.54
CA VAL A 185 2.18 23.11 -17.81
C VAL A 185 2.90 22.83 -19.11
N ASP A 186 2.93 23.80 -20.01
CA ASP A 186 3.71 23.67 -21.25
C ASP A 186 5.20 23.95 -21.02
N LYS A 187 6.05 23.68 -22.04
CA LYS A 187 7.50 23.92 -21.98
C LYS A 187 7.88 25.40 -21.82
N LYS A 188 6.93 26.32 -22.01
CA LYS A 188 7.11 27.77 -21.82
C LYS A 188 6.65 28.22 -20.43
N GLY A 189 6.10 27.32 -19.61
CA GLY A 189 5.59 27.62 -18.28
C GLY A 189 4.14 28.08 -18.23
N ASN A 190 3.40 28.02 -19.34
CA ASN A 190 1.98 28.38 -19.34
C ASN A 190 1.16 27.30 -18.66
N GLU A 191 0.35 27.69 -17.68
CA GLU A 191 -0.49 26.79 -16.90
C GLU A 191 -1.90 26.70 -17.51
N THR A 192 -2.37 25.49 -17.78
CA THR A 192 -3.76 25.20 -18.17
C THR A 192 -4.43 24.43 -17.04
N LEU A 193 -5.49 24.99 -16.45
CA LEU A 193 -6.23 24.35 -15.35
C LEU A 193 -6.89 23.06 -15.85
N LEU A 194 -6.60 21.95 -15.17
CA LEU A 194 -7.21 20.64 -15.41
C LEU A 194 -8.44 20.45 -14.52
N LYS A 195 -8.30 20.75 -13.23
CA LYS A 195 -9.37 20.59 -12.24
C LYS A 195 -9.10 21.41 -10.99
N GLU A 196 -10.18 21.82 -10.33
CA GLU A 196 -10.15 22.52 -9.06
C GLU A 196 -11.14 21.87 -8.08
N TYR A 197 -10.73 21.81 -6.82
CA TYR A 197 -11.53 21.39 -5.68
C TYR A 197 -11.49 22.50 -4.63
N ALA A 198 -12.56 22.65 -3.87
CA ALA A 198 -12.63 23.56 -2.73
C ALA A 198 -13.38 22.88 -1.59
N THR A 199 -12.91 23.07 -0.37
CA THR A 199 -13.52 22.52 0.85
C THR A 199 -13.22 23.42 2.05
N SER A 200 -13.98 23.25 3.12
CA SER A 200 -13.88 24.03 4.35
C SER A 200 -13.60 23.13 5.55
N ALA A 201 -13.05 23.72 6.60
CA ALA A 201 -12.86 23.03 7.87
C ALA A 201 -14.23 22.56 8.40
N GLY A 202 -14.32 21.26 8.70
CA GLY A 202 -15.55 20.62 9.18
C GLY A 202 -16.35 19.87 8.09
N ASP A 203 -16.00 20.06 6.80
CA ASP A 203 -16.55 19.24 5.73
C ASP A 203 -15.97 17.81 5.76
N GLU A 204 -16.67 16.89 5.10
CA GLU A 204 -16.14 15.54 4.84
C GLU A 204 -14.96 15.60 3.85
N THR A 205 -14.08 14.60 3.92
CA THR A 205 -12.98 14.44 2.97
C THR A 205 -13.50 14.43 1.54
N THR A 206 -12.89 15.24 0.68
CA THR A 206 -13.20 15.28 -0.75
C THR A 206 -12.34 14.27 -1.52
N ASP A 207 -13.00 13.36 -2.25
CA ASP A 207 -12.29 12.45 -3.16
C ASP A 207 -11.82 13.19 -4.42
N VAL A 208 -10.53 13.04 -4.70
CA VAL A 208 -9.84 13.64 -5.84
C VAL A 208 -9.70 12.62 -6.95
N ASP A 209 -10.05 13.03 -8.17
CA ASP A 209 -9.98 12.26 -9.40
C ASP A 209 -9.71 13.23 -10.56
N VAL A 210 -8.50 13.18 -11.10
CA VAL A 210 -8.04 14.12 -12.13
C VAL A 210 -7.53 13.33 -13.32
N ASN A 211 -8.12 13.58 -14.49
CA ASN A 211 -7.58 13.07 -15.75
C ASN A 211 -6.30 13.84 -16.09
N ILE A 212 -5.19 13.11 -16.16
CA ILE A 212 -3.85 13.62 -16.50
C ILE A 212 -3.28 12.94 -17.74
N SER A 213 -4.15 12.32 -18.56
CA SER A 213 -3.75 11.66 -19.81
C SER A 213 -3.12 12.67 -20.77
N GLY A 214 -1.91 12.37 -21.24
CA GLY A 214 -1.16 13.24 -22.15
C GLY A 214 -0.54 14.48 -21.48
N VAL A 215 -0.56 14.57 -20.15
CA VAL A 215 0.11 15.65 -19.42
C VAL A 215 1.61 15.37 -19.33
N GLU A 216 2.43 16.21 -19.96
CA GLU A 216 3.90 16.11 -19.86
C GLU A 216 4.41 16.65 -18.51
N ILE A 217 3.88 17.78 -18.05
CA ILE A 217 4.27 18.44 -16.79
C ILE A 217 3.00 18.74 -16.00
N LEU A 218 2.90 18.18 -14.80
CA LEU A 218 1.80 18.40 -13.87
C LEU A 218 2.22 19.39 -12.81
N LYS A 219 1.40 20.41 -12.54
CA LYS A 219 1.53 21.29 -11.38
C LYS A 219 0.31 21.19 -10.47
N ILE A 220 0.55 20.93 -9.20
CA ILE A 220 -0.46 20.86 -8.14
C ILE A 220 -0.26 22.07 -7.24
N LYS A 221 -1.33 22.83 -6.95
CA LYS A 221 -1.31 23.93 -5.98
C LYS A 221 -2.28 23.60 -4.85
N VAL A 222 -1.75 23.51 -3.64
CA VAL A 222 -2.53 23.28 -2.42
C VAL A 222 -2.68 24.62 -1.72
N GLY A 223 -3.92 25.07 -1.53
CA GLY A 223 -4.23 26.31 -0.83
C GLY A 223 -3.84 26.27 0.65
N SER A 224 -3.97 27.41 1.32
CA SER A 224 -3.72 27.50 2.76
C SER A 224 -4.55 26.48 3.54
N ARG A 225 -3.95 25.84 4.54
CA ARG A 225 -4.61 24.87 5.44
C ARG A 225 -5.17 23.60 4.79
N GLY A 226 -5.11 23.47 3.47
CA GLY A 226 -5.54 22.27 2.77
C GLY A 226 -4.45 21.20 2.79
N VAL A 227 -4.85 19.93 2.83
CA VAL A 227 -3.93 18.79 2.74
C VAL A 227 -4.46 17.86 1.65
N LEU A 228 -3.64 17.65 0.61
CA LEU A 228 -3.85 16.56 -0.35
C LEU A 228 -3.05 15.35 0.13
N TYR A 229 -3.69 14.21 0.31
CA TYR A 229 -3.07 13.01 0.85
C TYR A 229 -3.54 11.74 0.16
N ASN A 230 -2.89 10.61 0.48
CA ASN A 230 -3.16 9.30 -0.11
C ASN A 230 -3.21 9.34 -1.64
N THR A 231 -2.29 10.09 -2.24
CA THR A 231 -2.31 10.41 -3.66
C THR A 231 -1.53 9.39 -4.47
N ILE A 232 -2.17 8.85 -5.50
CA ILE A 232 -1.66 7.80 -6.38
C ILE A 232 -1.90 8.22 -7.84
N LEU A 233 -0.91 7.98 -8.69
CA LEU A 233 -1.03 8.14 -10.13
C LEU A 233 -1.16 6.76 -10.79
N THR A 234 -2.08 6.64 -11.75
CA THR A 234 -2.28 5.42 -12.53
C THR A 234 -1.60 5.56 -13.90
N GLY A 235 -0.71 4.64 -14.23
CA GLY A 235 0.01 4.61 -15.51
C GLY A 235 -0.91 4.44 -16.72
N ILE A 236 -0.42 4.80 -17.91
CA ILE A 236 -1.05 4.44 -19.19
C ILE A 236 -0.65 3.00 -19.53
N LYS A 237 -1.57 2.24 -20.12
CA LYS A 237 -1.30 0.90 -20.67
C LYS A 237 -0.65 0.95 -22.04
#